data_AF-A0A7Y2ETK0-F1
#
_entry.id   AF-A0A7Y2ETK0-F1
#
_cell.length_a   1.000
_cell.length_b   1.000
_cell.length_c   1.000
_cell.angle_alpha   90.00
_cell.angle_beta   90.00
_cell.angle_gamma   90.00
#
_symmetry.space_group_name_H-M   'P 1'
#
loop_
_entity.id
_entity.type
_entity.pdbx_description
1 polymer ?
#
loop_
_entity_poly.entity_id
_entity_poly.type
_entity_poly.pdbx_seq_one_letter_code
_entity_poly.pdbx_strand_id
1 'polypeptide(L)' 'MPTALDGEQFLSLVNDAYPIVPIWMMSSDFTHDTRERLINAGVVEYILKPFT' A
#
# COMPACT_ATOMS: atom_id res chain seq x y z
N MET A 1 -0.98 23.44 4.30
CA MET A 1 0.01 22.39 3.93
C MET A 1 -0.77 21.28 3.26
N PRO A 2 -0.36 20.70 2.12
CA PRO A 2 -1.05 19.54 1.59
C PRO A 2 -0.96 18.45 2.65
N THR A 3 -2.11 18.01 3.17
CA THR A 3 -2.19 16.85 4.04
C THR A 3 -1.65 15.69 3.23
N ALA A 4 -0.45 15.22 3.57
CA ALA A 4 0.08 14.00 3.00
C ALA A 4 -0.96 12.92 3.28
N LEU A 5 -1.64 12.45 2.23
CA LEU A 5 -2.54 11.32 2.33
C LEU A 5 -1.72 10.13 2.81
N ASP A 6 -2.22 9.45 3.83
CA ASP A 6 -1.60 8.22 4.30
C ASP A 6 -1.61 7.18 3.17
N GLY A 7 -0.58 6.33 3.10
CA GLY A 7 -0.44 5.36 2.02
C GLY A 7 -1.62 4.40 1.92
N GLU A 8 -2.21 4.00 3.05
CA GLU A 8 -3.39 3.12 3.08
C GLU A 8 -4.65 3.83 2.56
N GLN A 9 -4.80 5.13 2.87
CA GLN A 9 -5.91 5.94 2.36
C GLN A 9 -5.81 6.13 0.85
N PHE A 10 -4.59 6.37 0.35
CA PHE A 10 -4.36 6.48 -1.09
C PHE A 10 -4.63 5.17 -1.81
N LEU A 11 -4.22 4.03 -1.25
CA LEU A 11 -4.53 2.71 -1.78
C LEU A 11 -6.03 2.49 -1.97
N SER A 12 -6.84 2.82 -0.96
CA SER A 12 -8.30 2.70 -1.06
C SER A 12 -8.86 3.51 -2.24
N LEU A 13 -8.41 4.76 -2.38
CA LEU A 13 -8.87 5.64 -3.46
C LEU A 13 -8.49 5.11 -4.85
N VAL A 14 -7.28 4.56 -4.99
CA VAL A 14 -6.81 4.01 -6.28
C VAL A 14 -7.57 2.73 -6.61
N ASN A 15 -7.81 1.85 -5.65
CA ASN A 15 -8.57 0.62 -5.88
C ASN A 15 -10.02 0.90 -6.28
N ASP A 16 -10.66 1.90 -5.68
CA ASP A 16 -12.02 2.31 -6.05
C ASP A 16 -12.08 2.92 -7.46
N ALA A 17 -11.09 3.77 -7.81
CA ALA A 17 -11.07 4.47 -9.10
C ALA A 17 -10.54 3.60 -10.26
N TYR A 18 -9.62 2.67 -9.97
CA TYR A 18 -8.86 1.90 -10.94
C TYR A 18 -8.70 0.43 -10.50
N PRO A 19 -9.79 -0.36 -10.42
CA PRO A 19 -9.80 -1.70 -9.81
C PRO A 19 -8.93 -2.75 -10.51
N ILE A 20 -8.44 -2.46 -11.72
CA ILE A 20 -7.58 -3.35 -12.50
C ILE A 20 -6.10 -2.99 -12.41
N VAL A 21 -5.75 -1.87 -11.79
CA VAL A 21 -4.36 -1.42 -11.71
C VAL A 21 -3.67 -2.22 -10.60
N PRO A 22 -2.60 -2.96 -10.91
CA PRO A 22 -1.84 -3.65 -9.89
C PRO A 22 -1.02 -2.63 -9.09
N ILE A 23 -1.11 -2.70 -7.76
CA ILE A 23 -0.45 -1.77 -6.84
C ILE A 23 0.57 -2.53 -5.99
N TRP A 24 1.77 -1.98 -5.90
CA TRP A 24 2.82 -2.43 -4.98
C TRP A 24 3.09 -1.35 -3.94
N MET A 25 3.22 -1.77 -2.68
CA MET A 25 3.53 -0.88 -1.56
C MET A 25 5.00 -1.01 -1.15
N MET A 26 5.66 0.09 -0.76
CA MET A 26 7.04 0.03 -0.29
C MET A 26 7.21 0.73 1.06
N SER A 27 7.68 0.00 2.07
CA SER A 27 7.93 0.52 3.42
C SER A 27 9.25 -0.01 3.97
N SER A 28 9.90 0.77 4.83
CA SER A 28 11.05 0.30 5.63
C SER A 28 10.61 -0.50 6.85
N ASP A 29 9.33 -0.44 7.19
CA ASP A 29 8.74 -1.18 8.30
C ASP A 29 7.44 -1.82 7.84
N PHE A 30 7.42 -3.15 7.87
CA PHE A 30 6.23 -3.97 7.64
C PHE A 30 6.10 -4.97 8.78
N THR A 31 5.36 -4.58 9.81
CA THR A 31 4.83 -5.52 10.81
C THR A 31 3.93 -6.56 10.14
N HIS A 32 3.75 -7.72 10.76
CA HIS A 32 2.86 -8.77 10.26
C HIS A 32 1.44 -8.23 10.01
N ASP A 33 0.88 -7.51 10.98
CA ASP A 33 -0.47 -6.94 10.91
C ASP A 33 -0.64 -5.96 9.75
N THR A 34 0.37 -5.12 9.47
CA THR A 34 0.32 -4.18 8.35
C THR A 34 0.37 -4.92 7.01
N ARG A 35 1.11 -6.02 6.91
CA ARG A 35 1.14 -6.83 5.68
C ARG A 35 -0.22 -7.43 5.39
N GLU A 36 -0.87 -8.03 6.38
CA GLU A 36 -2.21 -8.61 6.21
C GLU A 36 -3.24 -7.55 5.83
N ARG A 37 -3.22 -6.38 6.47
CA ARG A 37 -4.13 -5.27 6.12
C ARG A 37 -3.95 -4.83 4.66
N LEU A 38 -2.72 -4.74 4.16
CA LEU A 38 -2.44 -4.29 2.80
C LEU A 38 -2.81 -5.33 1.74
N ILE A 39 -2.55 -6.61 1.98
CA ILE A 39 -2.99 -7.70 1.11
C ILE A 39 -4.53 -7.68 1.01
N ASN A 40 -5.22 -7.60 2.15
CA ASN A 40 -6.68 -7.55 2.20
C ASN A 40 -7.24 -6.28 1.53
N ALA A 41 -6.48 -5.20 1.52
CA ALA A 41 -6.85 -3.95 0.88
C ALA A 41 -6.62 -3.96 -0.65
N GLY A 42 -6.07 -5.03 -1.23
CA GLY A 42 -5.93 -5.19 -2.69
C GLY A 42 -4.54 -4.88 -3.26
N VAL A 43 -3.52 -4.81 -2.41
CA VAL A 43 -2.12 -4.70 -2.85
C VAL A 43 -1.67 -6.05 -3.40
N VAL A 44 -0.97 -6.03 -4.54
CA VAL A 44 -0.42 -7.25 -5.14
C VAL A 44 0.70 -7.81 -4.27
N GLU A 45 1.67 -6.95 -3.93
CA GLU A 45 2.79 -7.31 -3.06
C GLU A 45 3.42 -6.07 -2.43
N TYR A 46 4.25 -6.30 -1.41
CA TYR A 46 4.98 -5.24 -0.72
C TYR A 46 6.49 -5.44 -0.86
N ILE A 47 7.22 -4.32 -0.91
CA ILE A 47 8.68 -4.28 -1.02
C ILE A 47 9.25 -3.68 0.26
N LEU A 48 10.03 -4.47 1.00
CA LEU A 48 10.72 -4.00 2.19
C LEU A 48 11.97 -3.19 1.79
N LYS A 49 12.06 -1.96 2.29
CA LYS A 49 13.24 -1.10 2.14
C LYS A 49 14.23 -1.35 3.30
N PRO A 50 15.55 -1.26 3.06
CA PRO A 50 16.19 -1.12 1.76
C PRO A 50 16.14 -2.44 0.97
N PHE A 51 16.08 -2.34 -0.35
CA PHE A 51 16.20 -3.47 -1.26
C PHE A 51 17.59 -3.44 -1.93
N THR A 52 18.12 -4.62 -2.30
CA THR A 52 19.36 -4.78 -3.08
C THR A 52 19.09 -4.90 -4.57
#